data_AF-A0A3B9JEG7-F1
#
_entry.id   AF-A0A3B9JEG7-F1
#
_cell.length_a   1.000
_cell.length_b   1.000
_cell.length_c   1.000
_cell.angle_alpha   90.00
_cell.angle_beta   90.00
_cell.angle_gamma   90.00
#
_symmetry.space_group_name_H-M   'P 1'
#
loop_
_entity.id
_entity.type
_entity.pdbx_description
1 polymer ?
#
loop_
_entity_poly.entity_id
_entity_poly.type
_entity_poly.pdbx_seq_one_letter_code
_entity_poly.pdbx_strand_id
1 'polypeptide(L)'
;MELLVLYSIIGFAIIIFFLFFYLIFKKIHEKIRERMKKKYLMEVNAYIDNLIAMLDIENSYEMEINKIRNIMKDKIRREIIEERIIYHFGKIEKDKRLKLSKLCEDIGLVEYEIKRLKNKNIHQVALACKNLGEFRSKKAIQPLLNLVPHPSTDIKYNALLALAKIGDETAFLESFRKLSETIPLSERSLIEIADSFEGDKLYIYKTLIHSEDDFISSIFIKSAGNHREAALVDDIALFLNSSNKEKRLAALKALGNIGDNKYVDIIIELLNDKEWEVRAMAAKALGQIKDSRALLPLVKALSDPQWYVRYNSAYSLVSIEGGLDMVKLVLQGNDRFAKDIIIAVLETTYGLNKLIEYDLIDNKSPRLLDLLEDYVAKRKQEAMA
;
A
#
# COMPACT_ATOMS: atom_id res chain seq x y z
N MET A 1 41.81 11.42 43.29
CA MET A 1 40.99 10.57 42.40
C MET A 1 39.95 9.76 43.17
N GLU A 2 40.29 9.15 44.30
CA GLU A 2 39.38 8.28 45.08
C GLU A 2 38.08 8.98 45.55
N LEU A 3 38.15 10.23 46.03
CA LEU A 3 36.95 11.00 46.42
C LEU A 3 35.97 11.21 45.25
N LEU A 4 36.50 11.43 44.05
CA LEU A 4 35.72 11.72 42.85
C LEU A 4 35.02 10.44 42.36
N VAL A 5 35.71 9.30 42.46
CA VAL A 5 35.13 7.97 42.23
C VAL A 5 34.03 7.69 43.25
N LEU A 6 34.26 7.95 44.54
CA LEU A 6 33.26 7.76 45.59
C LEU A 6 32.00 8.62 45.37
N TYR A 7 32.15 9.90 45.04
CA TYR A 7 31.00 10.76 44.71
C TYR A 7 30.25 10.30 43.47
N SER A 8 30.94 9.79 42.44
CA SER A 8 30.29 9.23 41.26
C SER A 8 29.47 7.99 41.60
N ILE A 9 29.99 7.09 42.43
CA ILE A 9 29.29 5.87 42.89
C ILE A 9 28.05 6.24 43.69
N ILE A 10 28.16 7.19 44.63
CA ILE A 10 27.02 7.68 45.42
C ILE A 10 25.97 8.33 44.50
N GLY A 11 26.40 9.13 43.52
CA GLY A 11 25.51 9.75 42.53
C GLY A 11 24.73 8.72 41.71
N PHE A 12 25.42 7.70 41.18
CA PHE A 12 24.77 6.60 40.46
C PHE A 12 23.82 5.81 41.36
N ALA A 13 24.21 5.51 42.60
CA ALA A 13 23.35 4.82 43.55
C ALA A 13 22.05 5.60 43.84
N ILE A 14 22.15 6.93 43.97
CA ILE A 14 20.99 7.81 44.15
C ILE A 14 20.08 7.79 42.91
N ILE A 15 20.65 7.90 41.69
CA ILE A 15 19.88 7.84 40.45
C ILE A 15 19.16 6.50 40.32
N ILE A 16 19.85 5.38 40.58
CA ILE A 16 19.26 4.05 40.55
C ILE A 16 18.14 3.91 41.58
N PHE A 17 18.33 4.44 42.79
CA PHE A 17 17.31 4.43 43.84
C PHE A 17 16.04 5.19 43.40
N PHE A 18 16.18 6.37 42.81
CA PHE A 18 15.05 7.14 42.29
C PHE A 18 14.38 6.45 41.09
N LEU A 19 15.14 5.86 40.17
CA LEU A 19 14.59 5.07 39.06
C LEU A 19 13.81 3.85 39.57
N PHE A 20 14.34 3.15 40.57
CA PHE A 20 13.67 2.01 41.19
C PHE A 20 12.37 2.43 41.87
N PHE A 21 12.39 3.50 42.66
CA PHE A 21 11.20 4.04 43.30
C PHE A 21 10.16 4.52 42.28
N TYR A 22 10.60 5.18 41.21
CA TYR A 22 9.75 5.58 40.08
C TYR A 22 9.07 4.37 39.42
N LEU A 23 9.81 3.28 39.18
CA LEU A 23 9.25 2.05 38.61
C LEU A 23 8.23 1.39 39.54
N ILE A 24 8.50 1.34 40.85
CA ILE A 24 7.54 0.83 41.85
C ILE A 24 6.28 1.70 41.85
N PHE A 25 6.44 3.02 41.94
CA PHE A 25 5.32 3.97 41.94
C PHE A 25 4.48 3.82 40.66
N LYS A 26 5.13 3.76 39.49
CA LYS A 26 4.46 3.53 38.20
C LYS A 26 3.67 2.22 38.20
N LYS A 27 4.25 1.12 38.69
CA LYS A 27 3.60 -0.20 38.76
C LYS A 27 2.42 -0.22 39.73
N ILE A 28 2.53 0.46 40.87
CA ILE A 28 1.42 0.61 41.84
C ILE A 28 0.30 1.42 41.20
N HIS A 29 0.62 2.55 40.57
CA HIS A 29 -0.35 3.42 39.90
C HIS A 29 -1.07 2.67 38.77
N GLU A 30 -0.35 1.91 37.96
CA GLU A 30 -0.89 1.08 36.88
C GLU A 30 -1.83 -0.01 37.44
N LYS A 31 -1.44 -0.69 38.51
CA LYS A 31 -2.29 -1.70 39.18
C LYS A 31 -3.56 -1.11 39.78
N ILE A 32 -3.50 0.10 40.34
CA ILE A 32 -4.68 0.83 40.82
C ILE A 32 -5.58 1.18 39.64
N ARG A 33 -5.01 1.73 38.56
CA ARG A 33 -5.74 2.08 37.34
C ARG A 33 -6.42 0.84 36.72
N GLU A 34 -5.76 -0.30 36.65
CA GLU A 34 -6.34 -1.56 36.16
C GLU A 34 -7.51 -2.04 37.01
N ARG A 35 -7.37 -1.99 38.35
CA ARG A 35 -8.47 -2.34 39.26
C ARG A 35 -9.68 -1.44 39.05
N MET A 36 -9.45 -0.14 38.92
CA MET A 36 -10.51 0.83 38.63
C MET A 36 -11.12 0.61 37.25
N LYS A 37 -10.31 0.34 36.22
CA LYS A 37 -10.79 -0.02 34.88
C LYS A 37 -11.70 -1.26 34.96
N LYS A 38 -11.28 -2.35 35.60
CA LYS A 38 -12.10 -3.57 35.75
C LYS A 38 -13.42 -3.30 36.46
N LYS A 39 -13.40 -2.50 37.53
CA LYS A 39 -14.60 -2.12 38.28
C LYS A 39 -15.60 -1.35 37.40
N TYR A 40 -15.13 -0.35 36.67
CA TYR A 40 -15.99 0.48 35.83
C TYR A 40 -16.39 -0.18 34.51
N LEU A 41 -15.58 -1.12 34.01
CA LEU A 41 -15.78 -1.76 32.71
C LEU A 41 -17.16 -2.40 32.59
N MET A 42 -17.57 -3.19 33.58
CA MET A 42 -18.86 -3.89 33.52
C MET A 42 -20.05 -2.93 33.56
N GLU A 43 -20.03 -1.95 34.46
CA GLU A 43 -21.10 -0.97 34.64
C GLU A 43 -21.25 -0.08 33.39
N VAL A 44 -20.13 0.46 32.92
CA VAL A 44 -20.12 1.41 31.78
C VAL A 44 -20.43 0.70 30.47
N ASN A 45 -19.87 -0.50 30.23
CA ASN A 45 -20.12 -1.22 28.98
C ASN A 45 -21.60 -1.61 28.84
N ALA A 46 -22.22 -2.15 29.90
CA ALA A 46 -23.63 -2.51 29.85
C ALA A 46 -24.52 -1.29 29.52
N TYR A 47 -24.17 -0.13 30.07
CA TYR A 47 -24.90 1.10 29.79
C TYR A 47 -24.74 1.57 28.33
N ILE A 48 -23.50 1.56 27.81
CA ILE A 48 -23.22 1.93 26.41
C ILE A 48 -23.86 0.95 25.43
N ASP A 49 -23.85 -0.36 25.74
CA ASP A 49 -24.49 -1.38 24.90
C ASP A 49 -25.99 -1.16 24.79
N ASN A 50 -26.65 -0.86 25.92
CA ASN A 50 -28.07 -0.56 25.95
C ASN A 50 -28.40 0.71 25.14
N LEU A 51 -27.59 1.77 25.31
CA LEU A 51 -27.75 3.00 24.55
C LEU A 51 -27.62 2.77 23.04
N ILE A 52 -26.62 1.98 22.64
CA ILE A 52 -26.38 1.67 21.23
C ILE A 52 -27.51 0.79 20.66
N ALA A 53 -27.99 -0.19 21.43
CA ALA A 53 -29.16 -0.99 21.05
C ALA A 53 -30.41 -0.12 20.88
N MET A 54 -30.51 0.96 21.64
CA MET A 54 -31.61 1.91 21.55
C MET A 54 -31.53 2.82 20.35
N LEU A 55 -30.41 2.97 19.61
CA LEU A 55 -30.20 3.96 18.52
C LEU A 55 -31.25 3.96 17.39
N ASP A 56 -32.09 2.93 17.30
CA ASP A 56 -33.19 2.85 16.32
C ASP A 56 -34.53 3.39 16.84
N ILE A 57 -34.62 3.83 18.10
CA ILE A 57 -35.83 4.29 18.77
C ILE A 57 -35.79 5.82 18.95
N GLU A 58 -36.35 6.58 18.00
CA GLU A 58 -36.24 8.05 17.88
C GLU A 58 -36.60 8.87 19.13
N ASN A 59 -37.38 8.34 20.06
CA ASN A 59 -37.98 9.08 21.17
C ASN A 59 -37.42 8.64 22.54
N SER A 60 -36.20 9.07 22.90
CA SER A 60 -35.70 9.32 24.28
C SER A 60 -34.18 9.13 24.39
N TYR A 61 -33.38 10.14 23.99
CA TYR A 61 -31.92 10.07 24.20
C TYR A 61 -31.32 11.23 25.01
N GLU A 62 -32.04 12.34 25.19
CA GLU A 62 -31.42 13.54 25.74
C GLU A 62 -31.03 13.38 27.22
N MET A 63 -31.83 12.64 27.98
CA MET A 63 -31.55 12.31 29.39
C MET A 63 -30.35 11.35 29.51
N GLU A 64 -30.26 10.35 28.63
CA GLU A 64 -29.18 9.37 28.55
C GLU A 64 -27.86 10.03 28.14
N ILE A 65 -27.89 10.94 27.16
CA ILE A 65 -26.74 11.75 26.74
C ILE A 65 -26.17 12.54 27.92
N ASN A 66 -27.02 13.21 28.70
CA ASN A 66 -26.58 13.99 29.85
C ASN A 66 -25.97 13.13 30.97
N LYS A 67 -26.52 11.92 31.20
CA LYS A 67 -25.92 10.95 32.13
C LYS A 67 -24.52 10.54 31.67
N ILE A 68 -24.34 10.23 30.38
CA ILE A 68 -23.04 9.83 29.82
C ILE A 68 -22.03 10.97 29.89
N ARG A 69 -22.43 12.20 29.53
CA ARG A 69 -21.59 13.39 29.69
C ARG A 69 -21.07 13.53 31.12
N ASN A 70 -21.89 13.23 32.12
CA ASN A 70 -21.48 13.27 33.52
C ASN A 70 -20.50 12.13 33.88
N ILE A 71 -20.77 10.90 33.42
CA ILE A 71 -19.88 9.74 33.60
C ILE A 71 -18.50 10.01 32.98
N MET A 72 -18.46 10.64 31.80
CA MET A 72 -17.23 10.96 31.06
C MET A 72 -16.37 12.04 31.72
N LYS A 73 -16.85 12.75 32.76
CA LYS A 73 -16.00 13.68 33.51
C LYS A 73 -14.78 12.97 34.10
N ASP A 74 -14.94 11.71 34.53
CA ASP A 74 -13.83 10.86 34.94
C ASP A 74 -13.03 10.35 33.72
N LYS A 75 -11.69 10.47 33.79
CA LYS A 75 -10.81 10.09 32.69
C LYS A 75 -10.86 8.59 32.37
N ILE A 76 -10.87 7.73 33.39
CA ILE A 76 -10.85 6.27 33.20
C ILE A 76 -12.16 5.81 32.57
N ARG A 77 -13.29 6.32 33.07
CA ARG A 77 -14.62 6.01 32.52
C ARG A 77 -14.75 6.47 31.07
N ARG A 78 -14.22 7.65 30.73
CA ARG A 78 -14.21 8.14 29.35
C ARG A 78 -13.41 7.25 28.41
N GLU A 79 -12.19 6.86 28.79
CA GLU A 79 -11.37 5.93 27.99
C GLU A 79 -12.12 4.59 27.76
N ILE A 80 -12.84 4.08 28.77
CA ILE A 80 -13.68 2.87 28.61
C ILE A 80 -14.81 3.11 27.61
N ILE A 81 -15.48 4.27 27.67
CA ILE A 81 -16.56 4.63 26.74
C ILE A 81 -16.02 4.73 25.32
N GLU A 82 -14.88 5.40 25.11
CA GLU A 82 -14.20 5.49 23.82
C GLU A 82 -13.89 4.09 23.26
N GLU A 83 -13.20 3.25 24.05
CA GLU A 83 -12.86 1.86 23.67
C GLU A 83 -14.11 1.04 23.31
N ARG A 84 -15.20 1.19 24.08
CA ARG A 84 -16.45 0.45 23.85
C ARG A 84 -17.19 0.94 22.60
N ILE A 85 -17.24 2.24 22.36
CA ILE A 85 -17.86 2.80 21.16
C ILE A 85 -17.08 2.40 19.90
N ILE A 86 -15.74 2.46 19.94
CA ILE A 86 -14.88 2.01 18.83
C ILE A 86 -15.12 0.52 18.54
N TYR A 87 -15.27 -0.31 19.57
CA TYR A 87 -15.64 -1.71 19.40
C TYR A 87 -16.95 -1.89 18.62
N HIS A 88 -17.95 -1.03 18.87
CA HIS A 88 -19.23 -1.07 18.17
C HIS A 88 -19.14 -0.57 16.73
N PHE A 89 -18.33 0.44 16.43
CA PHE A 89 -18.06 0.85 15.03
C PHE A 89 -17.53 -0.32 14.17
N GLY A 90 -16.74 -1.21 14.76
CA GLY A 90 -16.23 -2.40 14.09
C GLY A 90 -17.27 -3.50 13.84
N LYS A 91 -18.44 -3.45 14.49
CA LYS A 91 -19.47 -4.51 14.43
C LYS A 91 -20.77 -4.10 13.73
N ILE A 92 -21.03 -2.80 13.66
CA ILE A 92 -22.31 -2.29 13.18
C ILE A 92 -22.29 -2.06 11.65
N GLU A 93 -23.44 -2.32 11.02
CA GLU A 93 -23.71 -2.06 9.60
C GLU A 93 -23.49 -0.59 9.22
N LYS A 94 -23.06 -0.33 7.97
CA LYS A 94 -22.69 1.01 7.50
C LYS A 94 -23.76 2.07 7.78
N ASP A 95 -25.03 1.76 7.55
CA ASP A 95 -26.15 2.72 7.67
C ASP A 95 -26.36 3.19 9.12
N LYS A 96 -26.04 2.35 10.09
CA LYS A 96 -26.14 2.69 11.52
C LYS A 96 -24.92 3.42 12.06
N ARG A 97 -23.80 3.45 11.32
CA ARG A 97 -22.57 4.17 11.75
C ARG A 97 -22.81 5.66 11.84
N LEU A 98 -23.64 6.24 10.98
CA LEU A 98 -23.96 7.67 11.02
C LEU A 98 -24.63 8.06 12.35
N LYS A 99 -25.55 7.23 12.85
CA LYS A 99 -26.20 7.44 14.15
C LYS A 99 -25.19 7.35 15.30
N LEU A 100 -24.27 6.38 15.24
CA LEU A 100 -23.22 6.23 16.24
C LEU A 100 -22.24 7.42 16.22
N SER A 101 -21.87 7.91 15.04
CA SER A 101 -21.07 9.14 14.88
C SER A 101 -21.79 10.35 15.47
N LYS A 102 -23.10 10.48 15.23
CA LYS A 102 -23.92 11.54 15.83
C LYS A 102 -23.95 11.44 17.35
N LEU A 103 -24.11 10.24 17.90
CA LEU A 103 -24.01 10.02 19.34
C LEU A 103 -22.66 10.46 19.90
N CYS A 104 -21.53 10.14 19.25
CA CYS A 104 -20.19 10.58 19.67
C CYS A 104 -20.08 12.11 19.76
N GLU A 105 -20.68 12.83 18.81
CA GLU A 105 -20.77 14.28 18.85
C GLU A 105 -21.65 14.76 20.00
N ASP A 106 -22.82 14.16 20.16
CA ASP A 106 -23.80 14.60 21.15
C ASP A 106 -23.28 14.37 22.58
N ILE A 107 -22.56 13.29 22.86
CA ILE A 107 -21.93 13.09 24.17
C ILE A 107 -20.67 13.96 24.35
N GLY A 108 -20.12 14.54 23.28
CA GLY A 108 -18.98 15.46 23.33
C GLY A 108 -17.60 14.77 23.26
N LEU A 109 -17.53 13.52 22.78
CA LEU A 109 -16.25 12.83 22.58
C LEU A 109 -15.46 13.44 21.42
N VAL A 110 -16.13 13.85 20.36
CA VAL A 110 -15.49 14.45 19.18
C VAL A 110 -14.79 15.76 19.57
N GLU A 111 -15.50 16.65 20.27
CA GLU A 111 -14.95 17.92 20.74
C GLU A 111 -13.82 17.72 21.77
N TYR A 112 -13.90 16.65 22.58
CA TYR A 112 -12.83 16.28 23.50
C TYR A 112 -11.55 15.87 22.75
N GLU A 113 -11.65 15.00 21.74
CA GLU A 113 -10.48 14.56 20.97
C GLU A 113 -9.92 15.67 20.08
N ILE A 114 -10.77 16.53 19.49
CA ILE A 114 -10.31 17.73 18.77
C ILE A 114 -9.46 18.63 19.68
N LYS A 115 -9.84 18.81 20.95
CA LYS A 115 -9.02 19.57 21.91
C LYS A 115 -7.66 18.89 22.17
N ARG A 116 -7.63 17.56 22.21
CA ARG A 116 -6.40 16.78 22.41
C ARG A 116 -5.40 16.88 21.26
N LEU A 117 -5.85 17.23 20.05
CA LEU A 117 -4.95 17.49 18.92
C LEU A 117 -3.93 18.62 19.18
N LYS A 118 -4.21 19.52 20.13
CA LYS A 118 -3.31 20.63 20.51
C LYS A 118 -2.26 20.24 21.57
N ASN A 119 -2.19 18.96 21.95
CA ASN A 119 -1.26 18.50 22.98
C ASN A 119 0.19 18.50 22.47
N LYS A 120 1.14 18.77 23.37
CA LYS A 120 2.58 18.70 23.06
C LYS A 120 3.08 17.26 22.88
N ASN A 121 2.39 16.28 23.46
CA ASN A 121 2.75 14.88 23.38
C ASN A 121 2.25 14.26 22.07
N ILE A 122 3.19 13.91 21.20
CA ILE A 122 2.95 13.32 19.87
C ILE A 122 2.05 12.08 19.93
N HIS A 123 2.29 11.16 20.88
CA HIS A 123 1.49 9.95 21.01
C HIS A 123 0.03 10.25 21.38
N GLN A 124 -0.20 11.30 22.18
CA GLN A 124 -1.56 11.70 22.55
C GLN A 124 -2.30 12.34 21.38
N VAL A 125 -1.58 13.08 20.52
CA VAL A 125 -2.13 13.64 19.28
C VAL A 125 -2.43 12.53 18.28
N ALA A 126 -1.50 11.59 18.06
CA ALA A 126 -1.71 10.47 17.16
C ALA A 126 -2.89 9.58 17.58
N LEU A 127 -3.02 9.30 18.89
CA LEU A 127 -4.17 8.57 19.44
C LEU A 127 -5.49 9.36 19.24
N ALA A 128 -5.46 10.68 19.42
CA ALA A 128 -6.63 11.52 19.18
C ALA A 128 -7.04 11.51 17.69
N CYS A 129 -6.09 11.59 16.76
CA CYS A 129 -6.35 11.40 15.33
C CYS A 129 -7.04 10.05 15.07
N LYS A 130 -6.47 8.96 15.60
CA LYS A 130 -7.05 7.61 15.46
C LYS A 130 -8.49 7.56 15.95
N ASN A 131 -8.74 8.03 17.18
CA ASN A 131 -10.09 8.04 17.77
C ASN A 131 -11.08 8.86 16.93
N LEU A 132 -10.69 10.05 16.45
CA LEU A 132 -11.52 10.87 15.57
C LEU A 132 -11.87 10.14 14.26
N GLY A 133 -10.92 9.39 13.70
CA GLY A 133 -11.15 8.52 12.56
C GLY A 133 -12.18 7.43 12.83
N GLU A 134 -12.09 6.75 13.98
CA GLU A 134 -13.09 5.75 14.37
C GLU A 134 -14.48 6.35 14.58
N PHE A 135 -14.56 7.59 15.11
CA PHE A 135 -15.82 8.29 15.33
C PHE A 135 -16.46 8.81 14.03
N ARG A 136 -15.68 8.99 12.96
CA ARG A 136 -16.14 9.36 11.61
C ARG A 136 -16.97 10.65 11.56
N SER A 137 -16.76 11.55 12.50
CA SER A 137 -17.46 12.84 12.52
C SER A 137 -16.82 13.80 11.53
N LYS A 138 -17.63 14.41 10.67
CA LYS A 138 -17.18 15.45 9.73
C LYS A 138 -16.63 16.70 10.43
N LYS A 139 -16.99 16.95 11.70
CA LYS A 139 -16.42 18.04 12.50
C LYS A 139 -14.91 17.91 12.69
N ALA A 140 -14.36 16.70 12.58
CA ALA A 140 -12.95 16.44 12.74
C ALA A 140 -12.11 16.75 11.48
N ILE A 141 -12.75 16.93 10.32
CA ILE A 141 -12.06 17.07 9.02
C ILE A 141 -11.03 18.21 9.04
N GLN A 142 -11.46 19.45 9.30
CA GLN A 142 -10.54 20.59 9.25
C GLN A 142 -9.42 20.51 10.31
N PRO A 143 -9.69 20.12 11.58
CA PRO A 143 -8.63 19.87 12.54
C PRO A 143 -7.61 18.82 12.08
N LEU A 144 -8.05 17.73 11.43
CA LEU A 144 -7.18 16.68 10.92
C LEU A 144 -6.36 17.16 9.71
N LEU A 145 -6.97 17.88 8.77
CA LEU A 145 -6.29 18.47 7.61
C LEU A 145 -5.13 19.38 8.03
N ASN A 146 -5.32 20.15 9.10
CA ASN A 146 -4.27 21.04 9.62
C ASN A 146 -3.06 20.27 10.21
N LEU A 147 -3.21 18.96 10.51
CA LEU A 147 -2.14 18.11 11.03
C LEU A 147 -1.39 17.32 9.94
N VAL A 148 -1.92 17.24 8.72
CA VAL A 148 -1.27 16.55 7.61
C VAL A 148 0.17 17.03 7.33
N PRO A 149 0.48 18.35 7.35
CA PRO A 149 1.86 18.80 7.13
C PRO A 149 2.78 18.65 8.36
N HIS A 150 2.32 18.06 9.47
CA HIS A 150 3.08 17.98 10.73
C HIS A 150 4.36 17.12 10.60
N PRO A 151 5.52 17.51 11.15
CA PRO A 151 6.80 16.81 10.92
C PRO A 151 6.85 15.34 11.39
N SER A 152 6.04 14.96 12.38
CA SER A 152 5.94 13.58 12.85
C SER A 152 5.15 12.70 11.90
N THR A 153 5.79 11.65 11.38
CA THR A 153 5.19 10.61 10.52
C THR A 153 3.98 9.94 11.15
N ASP A 154 4.02 9.68 12.47
CA ASP A 154 2.92 9.06 13.20
C ASP A 154 1.67 9.93 13.18
N ILE A 155 1.82 11.24 13.35
CA ILE A 155 0.69 12.19 13.28
C ILE A 155 0.15 12.26 11.85
N LYS A 156 1.02 12.37 10.83
CA LYS A 156 0.58 12.38 9.43
C LYS A 156 -0.23 11.14 9.08
N TYR A 157 0.33 9.97 9.37
CA TYR A 157 -0.29 8.68 9.07
C TYR A 157 -1.66 8.56 9.75
N ASN A 158 -1.75 8.84 11.06
CA ASN A 158 -3.03 8.73 11.78
C ASN A 158 -4.03 9.80 11.36
N ALA A 159 -3.60 11.02 10.99
CA ALA A 159 -4.50 12.05 10.48
C ALA A 159 -5.09 11.66 9.11
N LEU A 160 -4.26 11.16 8.20
CA LEU A 160 -4.69 10.67 6.89
C LEU A 160 -5.59 9.44 7.00
N LEU A 161 -5.24 8.48 7.85
CA LEU A 161 -6.08 7.29 8.09
C LEU A 161 -7.43 7.68 8.72
N ALA A 162 -7.45 8.70 9.58
CA ALA A 162 -8.68 9.22 10.14
C ALA A 162 -9.58 9.88 9.08
N LEU A 163 -8.99 10.67 8.17
CA LEU A 163 -9.70 11.24 7.02
C LEU A 163 -10.22 10.15 6.09
N ALA A 164 -9.45 9.07 5.88
CA ALA A 164 -9.89 7.92 5.10
C ALA A 164 -11.15 7.28 5.69
N LYS A 165 -11.17 7.08 7.01
CA LYS A 165 -12.31 6.51 7.75
C LYS A 165 -13.52 7.43 7.82
N ILE A 166 -13.32 8.75 7.84
CA ILE A 166 -14.43 9.71 7.74
C ILE A 166 -15.11 9.61 6.37
N GLY A 167 -14.33 9.31 5.32
CA GLY A 167 -14.86 8.98 3.99
C GLY A 167 -15.36 10.18 3.18
N ASP A 168 -14.93 11.40 3.52
CA ASP A 168 -15.25 12.60 2.72
C ASP A 168 -14.24 12.73 1.57
N GLU A 169 -14.69 12.57 0.33
CA GLU A 169 -13.81 12.51 -0.85
C GLU A 169 -13.01 13.80 -1.04
N THR A 170 -13.67 14.94 -0.87
CA THR A 170 -13.06 16.25 -1.12
C THR A 170 -11.94 16.53 -0.13
N ALA A 171 -12.21 16.31 1.15
CA ALA A 171 -11.22 16.48 2.21
C ALA A 171 -10.09 15.45 2.08
N PHE A 172 -10.40 14.21 1.72
CA PHE A 172 -9.39 13.18 1.56
C PHE A 172 -8.41 13.54 0.44
N LEU A 173 -8.90 13.99 -0.72
CA LEU A 173 -8.04 14.44 -1.81
C LEU A 173 -7.23 15.70 -1.45
N GLU A 174 -7.82 16.66 -0.74
CA GLU A 174 -7.09 17.81 -0.21
C GLU A 174 -5.93 17.39 0.71
N SER A 175 -6.14 16.35 1.51
CA SER A 175 -5.10 15.82 2.40
C SER A 175 -3.87 15.31 1.63
N PHE A 176 -4.05 14.67 0.48
CA PHE A 176 -2.93 14.24 -0.37
C PHE A 176 -2.21 15.42 -1.02
N ARG A 177 -2.93 16.49 -1.39
CA ARG A 177 -2.31 17.74 -1.89
C ARG A 177 -1.45 18.41 -0.81
N LYS A 178 -1.96 18.51 0.42
CA LYS A 178 -1.15 19.02 1.56
C LYS A 178 0.03 18.12 1.88
N LEU A 179 -0.10 16.81 1.64
CA LEU A 179 0.99 15.86 1.82
C LEU A 179 2.07 16.02 0.73
N SER A 180 1.73 16.33 -0.52
CA SER A 180 2.72 16.55 -1.58
C SER A 180 3.67 17.71 -1.29
N GLU A 181 3.24 18.69 -0.50
CA GLU A 181 4.10 19.77 0.00
C GLU A 181 5.15 19.26 1.02
N THR A 182 4.99 18.04 1.54
CA THR A 182 5.80 17.45 2.63
C THR A 182 5.87 15.91 2.60
N ILE A 183 6.88 15.28 1.98
CA ILE A 183 6.86 13.79 1.83
C ILE A 183 7.85 13.05 2.76
N PRO A 184 7.35 12.51 3.91
CA PRO A 184 8.03 11.44 4.64
C PRO A 184 7.11 10.25 5.03
N LEU A 185 6.27 9.71 4.13
CA LEU A 185 5.55 8.44 4.36
C LEU A 185 5.97 7.38 3.33
N SER A 186 5.93 6.10 3.71
CA SER A 186 6.27 5.00 2.82
C SER A 186 5.16 4.73 1.79
N GLU A 187 5.51 4.20 0.61
CA GLU A 187 4.53 3.81 -0.42
C GLU A 187 3.42 2.90 0.16
N ARG A 188 3.82 1.92 0.99
CA ARG A 188 2.90 0.99 1.65
C ARG A 188 1.89 1.71 2.54
N SER A 189 2.34 2.72 3.30
CA SER A 189 1.45 3.49 4.18
C SER A 189 0.41 4.26 3.37
N LEU A 190 0.80 4.85 2.24
CA LEU A 190 -0.11 5.62 1.39
C LEU A 190 -1.18 4.73 0.74
N ILE A 191 -0.77 3.55 0.27
CA ILE A 191 -1.69 2.55 -0.29
C ILE A 191 -2.66 2.08 0.81
N GLU A 192 -2.17 1.72 1.99
CA GLU A 192 -3.02 1.28 3.11
C GLU A 192 -4.06 2.35 3.52
N ILE A 193 -3.64 3.61 3.56
CA ILE A 193 -4.52 4.75 3.85
C ILE A 193 -5.62 4.87 2.79
N ALA A 194 -5.27 4.82 1.50
CA ALA A 194 -6.25 4.89 0.41
C ALA A 194 -7.18 3.67 0.39
N ASP A 195 -6.67 2.47 0.65
CA ASP A 195 -7.46 1.24 0.71
C ASP A 195 -8.46 1.24 1.87
N SER A 196 -8.13 1.97 2.94
CA SER A 196 -8.98 2.18 4.11
C SER A 196 -10.06 3.25 3.88
N PHE A 197 -10.07 3.93 2.73
CA PHE A 197 -11.07 4.94 2.39
C PHE A 197 -12.47 4.33 2.33
N GLU A 198 -13.46 4.98 2.94
CA GLU A 198 -14.79 4.38 3.08
C GLU A 198 -15.85 4.85 2.08
N GLY A 199 -15.56 5.91 1.32
CA GLY A 199 -16.39 6.40 0.22
C GLY A 199 -16.10 5.70 -1.11
N ASP A 200 -16.24 6.43 -2.22
CA ASP A 200 -15.92 5.92 -3.55
C ASP A 200 -14.40 5.75 -3.76
N LYS A 201 -13.90 4.54 -3.51
CA LYS A 201 -12.48 4.19 -3.69
C LYS A 201 -12.02 4.33 -5.13
N LEU A 202 -12.87 3.99 -6.10
CA LEU A 202 -12.49 4.05 -7.52
C LEU A 202 -12.28 5.51 -7.93
N TYR A 203 -13.16 6.41 -7.50
CA TYR A 203 -12.99 7.85 -7.70
C TYR A 203 -11.71 8.39 -7.05
N ILE A 204 -11.41 7.97 -5.81
CA ILE A 204 -10.17 8.35 -5.12
C ILE A 204 -8.95 7.86 -5.89
N TYR A 205 -8.89 6.58 -6.24
CA TYR A 205 -7.78 6.00 -7.00
C TYR A 205 -7.61 6.70 -8.35
N LYS A 206 -8.70 6.90 -9.10
CA LYS A 206 -8.70 7.63 -10.36
C LYS A 206 -8.16 9.06 -10.22
N THR A 207 -8.49 9.74 -9.12
CA THR A 207 -7.98 11.10 -8.91
C THR A 207 -6.51 11.11 -8.52
N LEU A 208 -6.07 10.16 -7.67
CA LEU A 208 -4.70 10.09 -7.19
C LEU A 208 -3.69 9.66 -8.26
N ILE A 209 -4.08 8.82 -9.23
CA ILE A 209 -3.22 8.53 -10.40
C ILE A 209 -2.99 9.78 -11.26
N HIS A 210 -3.95 10.70 -11.31
CA HIS A 210 -3.83 11.98 -12.01
C HIS A 210 -3.26 13.11 -11.15
N SER A 211 -2.65 12.78 -10.00
CA SER A 211 -1.99 13.75 -9.14
C SER A 211 -0.87 14.50 -9.89
N GLU A 212 -0.79 15.80 -9.65
CA GLU A 212 0.32 16.65 -10.11
C GLU A 212 1.65 16.22 -9.48
N ASP A 213 1.60 15.65 -8.28
CA ASP A 213 2.76 15.04 -7.63
C ASP A 213 3.10 13.71 -8.31
N ASP A 214 4.26 13.67 -8.97
CA ASP A 214 4.76 12.52 -9.72
C ASP A 214 4.98 11.28 -8.85
N PHE A 215 5.39 11.46 -7.58
CA PHE A 215 5.61 10.36 -6.64
C PHE A 215 4.29 9.74 -6.23
N ILE A 216 3.32 10.55 -5.82
CA ILE A 216 1.96 10.09 -5.48
C ILE A 216 1.32 9.39 -6.69
N SER A 217 1.32 10.04 -7.85
CA SER A 217 0.77 9.47 -9.08
C SER A 217 1.40 8.11 -9.41
N SER A 218 2.73 8.02 -9.39
CA SER A 218 3.43 6.76 -9.70
C SER A 218 3.11 5.62 -8.73
N ILE A 219 2.92 5.92 -7.43
CA ILE A 219 2.51 4.93 -6.43
C ILE A 219 1.12 4.40 -6.74
N PHE A 220 0.16 5.28 -6.98
CA PHE A 220 -1.22 4.87 -7.20
C PHE A 220 -1.42 4.18 -8.54
N ILE A 221 -0.65 4.53 -9.58
CA ILE A 221 -0.61 3.77 -10.84
C ILE A 221 -0.14 2.33 -10.58
N LYS A 222 0.98 2.15 -9.86
CA LYS A 222 1.51 0.83 -9.49
C LYS A 222 0.49 0.04 -8.66
N SER A 223 -0.16 0.70 -7.70
CA SER A 223 -1.16 0.09 -6.82
C SER A 223 -2.38 -0.40 -7.60
N ALA A 224 -2.96 0.44 -8.46
CA ALA A 224 -4.09 0.07 -9.32
C ALA A 224 -3.79 -1.18 -10.17
N GLY A 225 -2.57 -1.28 -10.71
CA GLY A 225 -2.09 -2.47 -11.42
C GLY A 225 -1.99 -3.72 -10.56
N ASN A 226 -1.49 -3.61 -9.33
CA ASN A 226 -1.38 -4.74 -8.40
C ASN A 226 -2.76 -5.31 -8.00
N HIS A 227 -3.77 -4.45 -7.90
CA HIS A 227 -5.16 -4.84 -7.63
C HIS A 227 -5.93 -5.25 -8.91
N ARG A 228 -5.29 -5.17 -10.08
CA ARG A 228 -5.89 -5.46 -11.40
C ARG A 228 -7.18 -4.66 -11.65
N GLU A 229 -7.16 -3.38 -11.31
CA GLU A 229 -8.33 -2.51 -11.46
C GLU A 229 -8.56 -2.17 -12.94
N ALA A 230 -9.34 -3.01 -13.62
CA ALA A 230 -9.61 -2.88 -15.06
C ALA A 230 -10.32 -1.56 -15.42
N ALA A 231 -11.09 -0.98 -14.49
CA ALA A 231 -11.77 0.29 -14.71
C ALA A 231 -10.79 1.48 -14.90
N LEU A 232 -9.52 1.33 -14.52
CA LEU A 232 -8.49 2.36 -14.63
C LEU A 232 -7.54 2.16 -15.83
N VAL A 233 -7.78 1.18 -16.70
CA VAL A 233 -6.90 0.89 -17.86
C VAL A 233 -6.69 2.12 -18.73
N ASP A 234 -7.77 2.82 -19.08
CA ASP A 234 -7.71 4.03 -19.93
C ASP A 234 -6.99 5.19 -19.22
N ASP A 235 -7.24 5.35 -17.92
CA ASP A 235 -6.58 6.38 -17.12
C ASP A 235 -5.08 6.12 -16.94
N ILE A 236 -4.68 4.85 -16.76
CA ILE A 236 -3.27 4.44 -16.64
C ILE A 236 -2.54 4.58 -17.98
N ALA A 237 -3.19 4.26 -19.10
CA ALA A 237 -2.59 4.30 -20.43
C ALA A 237 -2.11 5.70 -20.84
N LEU A 238 -2.73 6.75 -20.32
CA LEU A 238 -2.31 8.14 -20.53
C LEU A 238 -0.84 8.38 -20.10
N PHE A 239 -0.32 7.60 -19.15
CA PHE A 239 1.03 7.75 -18.63
C PHE A 239 2.10 6.97 -19.41
N LEU A 240 1.72 6.16 -20.40
CA LEU A 240 2.68 5.44 -21.27
C LEU A 240 3.59 6.41 -22.04
N ASN A 241 3.08 7.60 -22.38
CA ASN A 241 3.83 8.65 -23.09
C ASN A 241 4.29 9.80 -22.18
N SER A 242 4.30 9.58 -20.86
CA SER A 242 4.75 10.60 -19.90
C SER A 242 6.20 10.99 -20.13
N SER A 243 6.52 12.29 -20.00
CA SER A 243 7.91 12.76 -19.99
C SER A 243 8.69 12.21 -18.80
N ASN A 244 8.00 11.91 -17.69
CA ASN A 244 8.58 11.30 -16.50
C ASN A 244 8.75 9.77 -16.68
N LYS A 245 10.00 9.31 -16.59
CA LYS A 245 10.38 7.89 -16.68
C LYS A 245 9.66 7.00 -15.66
N GLU A 246 9.53 7.44 -14.41
CA GLU A 246 8.89 6.66 -13.34
C GLU A 246 7.40 6.45 -13.62
N LYS A 247 6.71 7.45 -14.18
CA LYS A 247 5.31 7.33 -14.61
C LYS A 247 5.15 6.31 -15.74
N ARG A 248 6.06 6.32 -16.74
CA ARG A 248 6.06 5.31 -17.82
C ARG A 248 6.28 3.90 -17.27
N LEU A 249 7.26 3.72 -16.39
CA LEU A 249 7.54 2.44 -15.72
C LEU A 249 6.35 1.95 -14.89
N ALA A 250 5.72 2.86 -14.14
CA ALA A 250 4.53 2.56 -13.35
C ALA A 250 3.39 2.09 -14.25
N ALA A 251 3.11 2.79 -15.35
CA ALA A 251 2.05 2.47 -16.29
C ALA A 251 2.27 1.10 -16.97
N LEU A 252 3.48 0.85 -17.47
CA LEU A 252 3.84 -0.43 -18.07
C LEU A 252 3.66 -1.60 -17.10
N LYS A 253 4.16 -1.45 -15.87
CA LYS A 253 4.00 -2.47 -14.83
C LYS A 253 2.53 -2.70 -14.49
N ALA A 254 1.74 -1.63 -14.41
CA ALA A 254 0.34 -1.72 -14.05
C ALA A 254 -0.50 -2.38 -15.13
N LEU A 255 -0.36 -1.95 -16.39
CA LEU A 255 -1.06 -2.54 -17.54
C LEU A 255 -0.65 -4.00 -17.77
N GLY A 256 0.65 -4.32 -17.62
CA GLY A 256 1.13 -5.70 -17.65
C GLY A 256 0.46 -6.57 -16.59
N ASN A 257 0.34 -6.08 -15.35
CA ASN A 257 -0.33 -6.82 -14.27
C ASN A 257 -1.85 -6.98 -14.47
N ILE A 258 -2.51 -5.99 -15.08
CA ILE A 258 -3.94 -6.05 -15.42
C ILE A 258 -4.16 -7.06 -16.55
N GLY A 259 -3.28 -7.08 -17.56
CA GLY A 259 -3.33 -8.01 -18.69
C GLY A 259 -4.29 -7.60 -19.81
N ASP A 260 -4.77 -6.35 -19.81
CA ASP A 260 -5.59 -5.80 -20.89
C ASP A 260 -4.73 -5.48 -22.12
N ASN A 261 -5.17 -5.91 -23.31
CA ASN A 261 -4.42 -5.77 -24.56
C ASN A 261 -4.84 -4.56 -25.42
N LYS A 262 -5.75 -3.70 -24.94
CA LYS A 262 -6.26 -2.53 -25.65
C LYS A 262 -5.15 -1.58 -26.10
N TYR A 263 -4.11 -1.44 -25.29
CA TYR A 263 -2.99 -0.52 -25.53
C TYR A 263 -1.69 -1.22 -25.92
N VAL A 264 -1.75 -2.48 -26.37
CA VAL A 264 -0.53 -3.26 -26.66
C VAL A 264 0.34 -2.62 -27.75
N ASP A 265 -0.25 -1.96 -28.75
CA ASP A 265 0.51 -1.33 -29.84
C ASP A 265 1.38 -0.17 -29.31
N ILE A 266 0.88 0.61 -28.34
CA ILE A 266 1.67 1.65 -27.65
C ILE A 266 2.78 1.01 -26.80
N ILE A 267 2.49 -0.10 -26.12
CA ILE A 267 3.49 -0.81 -25.32
C ILE A 267 4.59 -1.39 -26.23
N ILE A 268 4.24 -1.85 -27.43
CA ILE A 268 5.20 -2.29 -28.46
C ILE A 268 6.13 -1.14 -28.88
N GLU A 269 5.61 0.07 -29.07
CA GLU A 269 6.44 1.24 -29.41
C GLU A 269 7.49 1.54 -28.30
N LEU A 270 7.11 1.36 -27.03
CA LEU A 270 8.00 1.55 -25.87
C LEU A 270 9.15 0.54 -25.78
N LEU A 271 9.17 -0.51 -26.60
CA LEU A 271 10.38 -1.33 -26.84
C LEU A 271 11.51 -0.55 -27.50
N ASN A 272 11.28 0.69 -27.96
CA ASN A 272 12.30 1.59 -28.50
C ASN A 272 12.48 2.85 -27.64
N ASP A 273 12.00 2.87 -26.40
CA ASP A 273 12.19 4.01 -25.48
C ASP A 273 13.68 4.30 -25.26
N LYS A 274 14.01 5.59 -25.08
CA LYS A 274 15.37 6.05 -24.83
C LYS A 274 15.98 5.42 -23.56
N GLU A 275 15.16 5.18 -22.55
CA GLU A 275 15.56 4.59 -21.26
C GLU A 275 15.44 3.07 -21.34
N TRP A 276 16.53 2.36 -21.07
CA TRP A 276 16.54 0.90 -21.19
C TRP A 276 15.65 0.20 -20.17
N GLU A 277 15.43 0.80 -19.00
CA GLU A 277 14.52 0.30 -17.98
C GLU A 277 13.08 0.29 -18.49
N VAL A 278 12.70 1.28 -19.29
CA VAL A 278 11.37 1.37 -19.91
C VAL A 278 11.23 0.29 -20.97
N ARG A 279 12.25 0.10 -21.84
CA ARG A 279 12.26 -0.99 -22.82
C ARG A 279 12.15 -2.37 -22.16
N ALA A 280 12.89 -2.58 -21.07
CA ALA A 280 12.88 -3.84 -20.33
C ALA A 280 11.52 -4.09 -19.67
N MET A 281 10.89 -3.05 -19.11
CA MET A 281 9.55 -3.14 -18.53
C MET A 281 8.48 -3.34 -19.61
N ALA A 282 8.62 -2.73 -20.79
CA ALA A 282 7.72 -2.92 -21.92
C ALA A 282 7.74 -4.37 -22.38
N ALA A 283 8.94 -4.95 -22.58
CA ALA A 283 9.08 -6.36 -22.92
C ALA A 283 8.37 -7.26 -21.90
N LYS A 284 8.59 -7.02 -20.60
CA LYS A 284 7.94 -7.76 -19.52
C LYS A 284 6.41 -7.61 -19.55
N ALA A 285 5.89 -6.40 -19.72
CA ALA A 285 4.46 -6.13 -19.74
C ALA A 285 3.79 -6.87 -20.92
N LEU A 286 4.42 -6.91 -22.09
CA LEU A 286 3.92 -7.66 -23.25
C LEU A 286 3.81 -9.16 -22.97
N GLY A 287 4.79 -9.74 -22.28
CA GLY A 287 4.73 -11.13 -21.82
C GLY A 287 3.63 -11.42 -20.81
N GLN A 288 3.22 -10.42 -20.01
CA GLN A 288 2.11 -10.56 -19.06
C GLN A 288 0.75 -10.41 -19.76
N ILE A 289 0.64 -9.51 -20.74
CA ILE A 289 -0.57 -9.27 -21.55
C ILE A 289 -0.84 -10.46 -22.50
N LYS A 290 0.21 -11.08 -23.03
CA LYS A 290 0.15 -12.26 -23.90
C LYS A 290 -0.56 -12.09 -25.23
N ASP A 291 -0.49 -10.89 -25.80
CA ASP A 291 -1.00 -10.64 -27.15
C ASP A 291 0.05 -11.02 -28.21
N SER A 292 -0.36 -11.80 -29.22
CA SER A 292 0.51 -12.31 -30.28
C SER A 292 1.08 -11.22 -31.19
N ARG A 293 0.49 -10.01 -31.22
CA ARG A 293 1.06 -8.84 -31.90
C ARG A 293 2.45 -8.47 -31.38
N ALA A 294 2.77 -8.84 -30.14
CA ALA A 294 4.07 -8.57 -29.53
C ALA A 294 5.22 -9.48 -30.01
N LEU A 295 4.93 -10.61 -30.67
CA LEU A 295 5.93 -11.63 -30.99
C LEU A 295 7.09 -11.10 -31.83
N LEU A 296 6.82 -10.50 -32.99
CA LEU A 296 7.87 -9.97 -33.86
C LEU A 296 8.65 -8.79 -33.22
N PRO A 297 7.98 -7.81 -32.56
CA PRO A 297 8.69 -6.79 -31.79
C PRO A 297 9.61 -7.36 -30.71
N LEU A 298 9.17 -8.38 -29.96
CA LEU A 298 9.98 -9.03 -28.93
C LEU A 298 11.18 -9.77 -29.53
N VAL A 299 11.04 -10.41 -30.69
CA VAL A 299 12.18 -11.00 -31.43
C VAL A 299 13.21 -9.93 -31.77
N LYS A 300 12.79 -8.75 -32.25
CA LYS A 300 13.71 -7.64 -32.53
C LYS A 300 14.42 -7.14 -31.25
N ALA A 301 13.71 -7.11 -30.12
CA ALA A 301 14.26 -6.69 -28.83
C ALA A 301 15.29 -7.69 -28.24
N LEU A 302 15.40 -8.90 -28.78
CA LEU A 302 16.50 -9.83 -28.44
C LEU A 302 17.88 -9.32 -28.86
N SER A 303 17.96 -8.34 -29.76
CA SER A 303 19.23 -7.71 -30.16
C SER A 303 19.49 -6.39 -29.40
N ASP A 304 18.72 -6.07 -28.35
CA ASP A 304 18.92 -4.84 -27.56
C ASP A 304 20.32 -4.81 -26.91
N PRO A 305 21.00 -3.64 -26.87
CA PRO A 305 22.29 -3.51 -26.20
C PRO A 305 22.26 -3.96 -24.74
N GLN A 306 21.15 -3.75 -24.04
CA GLN A 306 21.00 -4.04 -22.63
C GLN A 306 20.51 -5.46 -22.39
N TRP A 307 21.31 -6.24 -21.67
CA TRP A 307 21.04 -7.65 -21.42
C TRP A 307 19.69 -7.91 -20.74
N TYR A 308 19.24 -6.98 -19.88
CA TYR A 308 17.98 -7.13 -19.15
C TYR A 308 16.76 -6.97 -20.08
N VAL A 309 16.87 -6.14 -21.12
CA VAL A 309 15.84 -6.02 -22.17
C VAL A 309 15.76 -7.33 -22.96
N ARG A 310 16.91 -7.87 -23.37
CA ARG A 310 16.99 -9.16 -24.06
C ARG A 310 16.38 -10.29 -23.23
N TYR A 311 16.71 -10.35 -21.93
CA TYR A 311 16.20 -11.35 -21.00
C TYR A 311 14.68 -11.32 -20.91
N ASN A 312 14.10 -10.14 -20.64
CA ASN A 312 12.65 -10.00 -20.54
C ASN A 312 11.96 -10.30 -21.87
N SER A 313 12.60 -9.98 -23.01
CA SER A 313 12.05 -10.28 -24.34
C SER A 313 12.02 -11.79 -24.59
N ALA A 314 13.12 -12.50 -24.29
CA ALA A 314 13.18 -13.96 -24.40
C ALA A 314 12.17 -14.65 -23.46
N TYR A 315 12.09 -14.21 -22.21
CA TYR A 315 11.12 -14.74 -21.25
C TYR A 315 9.68 -14.55 -21.73
N SER A 316 9.39 -13.36 -22.28
CA SER A 316 8.07 -13.03 -22.80
C SER A 316 7.71 -13.88 -24.02
N LEU A 317 8.64 -14.08 -24.96
CA LEU A 317 8.43 -14.98 -26.11
C LEU A 317 8.04 -16.39 -25.65
N VAL A 318 8.73 -16.96 -24.66
CA VAL A 318 8.39 -18.30 -24.14
C VAL A 318 7.00 -18.35 -23.48
N SER A 319 6.51 -17.23 -22.95
CA SER A 319 5.20 -17.17 -22.27
C SER A 319 4.00 -16.89 -23.17
N ILE A 320 4.22 -16.43 -24.40
CA ILE A 320 3.17 -16.05 -25.36
C ILE A 320 2.91 -17.21 -26.30
N GLU A 321 1.64 -17.46 -26.62
CA GLU A 321 1.25 -18.47 -27.61
C GLU A 321 1.88 -18.17 -28.98
N GLY A 322 2.44 -19.19 -29.64
CA GLY A 322 3.21 -19.04 -30.88
C GLY A 322 4.63 -18.46 -30.70
N GLY A 323 5.04 -18.12 -29.47
CA GLY A 323 6.37 -17.57 -29.23
C GLY A 323 7.50 -18.61 -29.27
N LEU A 324 7.21 -19.89 -29.02
CA LEU A 324 8.21 -20.95 -29.19
C LEU A 324 8.55 -21.24 -30.67
N ASP A 325 7.61 -21.00 -31.59
CA ASP A 325 7.91 -21.00 -33.03
C ASP A 325 8.93 -19.91 -33.37
N MET A 326 8.78 -18.72 -32.77
CA MET A 326 9.74 -17.62 -32.94
C MET A 326 11.10 -17.96 -32.33
N VAL A 327 11.11 -18.60 -31.16
CA VAL A 327 12.34 -19.08 -30.50
C VAL A 327 13.08 -20.08 -31.41
N LYS A 328 12.37 -21.01 -32.04
CA LYS A 328 12.95 -21.96 -33.02
C LYS A 328 13.63 -21.23 -34.18
N LEU A 329 12.97 -20.22 -34.75
CA LEU A 329 13.54 -19.39 -35.82
C LEU A 329 14.80 -18.64 -35.36
N VAL A 330 14.81 -18.08 -34.15
CA VAL A 330 15.97 -17.37 -33.61
C VAL A 330 17.17 -18.31 -33.40
N LEU A 331 16.94 -19.52 -32.87
CA LEU A 331 18.01 -20.51 -32.70
C LEU A 331 18.63 -20.97 -34.02
N GLN A 332 17.87 -20.95 -35.11
CA GLN A 332 18.35 -21.23 -36.46
C GLN A 332 19.07 -20.02 -37.12
N GLY A 333 18.87 -18.80 -36.60
CA GLY A 333 19.48 -17.57 -37.12
C GLY A 333 20.98 -17.42 -36.80
N ASN A 334 21.52 -16.20 -36.90
CA ASN A 334 22.95 -15.91 -36.67
C ASN A 334 23.24 -15.01 -35.47
N ASP A 335 22.21 -14.41 -34.84
CA ASP A 335 22.42 -13.52 -33.69
C ASP A 335 22.79 -14.33 -32.43
N ARG A 336 24.09 -14.33 -32.12
CA ARG A 336 24.64 -15.02 -30.96
C ARG A 336 24.05 -14.53 -29.63
N PHE A 337 23.86 -13.23 -29.46
CA PHE A 337 23.34 -12.68 -28.20
C PHE A 337 21.88 -13.07 -27.98
N ALA A 338 21.09 -13.10 -29.05
CA ALA A 338 19.72 -13.58 -29.02
C ALA A 338 19.63 -15.08 -28.69
N LYS A 339 20.54 -15.90 -29.22
CA LYS A 339 20.61 -17.34 -28.88
C LYS A 339 21.01 -17.57 -27.44
N ASP A 340 22.10 -16.94 -26.99
CA ASP A 340 22.63 -17.12 -25.64
C ASP A 340 21.55 -16.76 -24.58
N ILE A 341 20.78 -15.69 -24.80
CA ILE A 341 19.74 -15.28 -23.84
C ILE A 341 18.48 -16.17 -23.88
N ILE A 342 18.09 -16.65 -25.07
CA ILE A 342 16.98 -17.61 -25.21
C ILE A 342 17.31 -18.88 -24.44
N ILE A 343 18.53 -19.39 -24.59
CA ILE A 343 18.96 -20.61 -23.90
C ILE A 343 18.95 -20.40 -22.39
N ALA A 344 19.46 -19.26 -21.91
CA ALA A 344 19.40 -18.94 -20.49
C ALA A 344 17.95 -18.95 -19.93
N VAL A 345 16.95 -18.58 -20.74
CA VAL A 345 15.53 -18.68 -20.36
C VAL A 345 15.02 -20.11 -20.45
N LEU A 346 15.35 -20.85 -21.50
CA LEU A 346 14.94 -22.25 -21.70
C LEU A 346 15.55 -23.21 -20.68
N GLU A 347 16.73 -22.90 -20.14
CA GLU A 347 17.38 -23.66 -19.07
C GLU A 347 16.72 -23.46 -17.70
N THR A 348 15.88 -22.43 -17.54
CA THR A 348 15.06 -22.29 -16.33
C THR A 348 14.02 -23.40 -16.26
N THR A 349 13.58 -23.78 -15.06
CA THR A 349 12.52 -24.80 -14.89
C THR A 349 11.25 -24.46 -15.66
N TYR A 350 10.87 -23.17 -15.72
CA TYR A 350 9.72 -22.72 -16.49
C TYR A 350 9.93 -22.90 -17.99
N GLY A 351 11.08 -22.47 -18.51
CA GLY A 351 11.41 -22.58 -19.93
C GLY A 351 11.54 -24.02 -20.40
N LEU A 352 12.15 -24.88 -19.59
CA LEU A 352 12.33 -26.30 -19.91
C LEU A 352 10.99 -27.02 -20.02
N ASN A 353 10.08 -26.77 -19.07
CA ASN A 353 8.73 -27.33 -19.14
C ASN A 353 8.01 -26.89 -20.41
N LYS A 354 8.09 -25.60 -20.76
CA LYS A 354 7.50 -25.05 -21.99
C LYS A 354 8.08 -25.67 -23.26
N LEU A 355 9.38 -25.89 -23.29
CA LEU A 355 10.07 -26.54 -24.40
C LEU A 355 9.64 -28.00 -24.56
N ILE A 356 9.56 -28.76 -23.47
CA ILE A 356 9.12 -30.17 -23.51
C ILE A 356 7.67 -30.25 -23.98
N GLU A 357 6.79 -29.40 -23.45
CA GLU A 357 5.40 -29.30 -23.90
C GLU A 357 5.30 -29.02 -25.40
N TYR A 358 6.12 -28.12 -25.92
CA TYR A 358 6.14 -27.77 -27.33
C TYR A 358 6.63 -28.91 -28.21
N ASP A 359 7.75 -29.56 -27.90
CA ASP A 359 8.31 -30.66 -28.71
C ASP A 359 7.43 -31.93 -28.68
N LEU A 360 6.59 -32.10 -27.64
CA LEU A 360 5.58 -33.17 -27.60
C LEU A 360 4.44 -32.93 -28.60
N ILE A 361 4.16 -31.67 -28.93
CA ILE A 361 3.07 -31.25 -29.83
C ILE A 361 3.60 -31.04 -31.26
N ASP A 362 4.76 -30.40 -31.41
CA ASP A 362 5.42 -30.11 -32.69
C ASP A 362 6.34 -31.25 -33.13
N ASN A 363 5.81 -32.15 -33.96
CA ASN A 363 6.60 -33.25 -34.55
C ASN A 363 7.53 -32.82 -35.69
N LYS A 364 7.73 -31.51 -35.93
CA LYS A 364 8.57 -31.02 -37.04
C LYS A 364 10.05 -31.00 -36.67
N SER A 365 10.87 -31.68 -37.47
CA SER A 365 12.33 -31.62 -37.37
C SER A 365 12.92 -30.29 -37.87
N PRO A 366 14.02 -29.80 -37.27
CA PRO A 366 14.62 -30.28 -36.02
C PRO A 366 13.74 -29.92 -34.82
N ARG A 367 13.74 -30.76 -33.78
CA ARG A 367 13.04 -30.42 -32.52
C ARG A 367 13.75 -29.23 -31.86
N LEU A 368 13.02 -28.50 -31.02
CA LEU A 368 13.59 -27.34 -30.34
C LEU A 368 14.69 -27.76 -29.34
N LEU A 369 14.51 -28.90 -28.67
CA LEU A 369 15.53 -29.50 -27.80
C LEU A 369 16.82 -29.79 -28.55
N ASP A 370 16.72 -30.39 -29.75
CA ASP A 370 17.90 -30.77 -30.55
C ASP A 370 18.72 -29.52 -30.93
N LEU A 371 18.04 -28.43 -31.31
CA LEU A 371 18.69 -27.14 -31.61
C LEU A 371 19.42 -26.54 -30.40
N LEU A 372 18.84 -26.68 -29.21
CA LEU A 372 19.43 -26.20 -27.97
C LEU A 372 20.68 -27.01 -27.61
N GLU A 373 20.59 -28.34 -27.63
CA GLU A 373 21.71 -29.24 -27.34
C GLU A 373 22.90 -29.01 -28.29
N ASP A 374 22.62 -28.91 -29.59
CA ASP A 374 23.63 -28.65 -30.62
C ASP A 374 24.37 -27.33 -30.37
N TYR A 375 23.64 -26.28 -30.02
CA TYR A 375 24.25 -24.98 -29.75
C TYR A 375 25.08 -24.99 -28.47
N VAL A 376 24.56 -25.56 -27.38
CA VAL A 376 25.29 -25.68 -26.11
C VAL A 376 26.57 -26.49 -26.28
N ALA A 377 26.53 -27.58 -27.05
CA ALA A 377 27.70 -28.39 -27.36
C ALA A 377 28.78 -27.58 -28.12
N LYS A 378 28.38 -26.81 -29.15
CA LYS A 378 29.29 -25.93 -29.89
C LYS A 378 29.93 -24.87 -28.99
N ARG A 379 29.15 -24.22 -28.13
CA ARG A 379 29.65 -23.19 -27.20
C ARG A 379 30.63 -23.75 -26.17
N LYS A 380 30.43 -24.98 -25.69
CA LYS A 380 31.39 -25.68 -24.82
C LYS A 380 32.71 -25.94 -25.52
N GLN A 381 32.67 -26.39 -26.78
CA GLN A 381 33.88 -26.60 -27.59
C GLN A 381 34.64 -25.29 -27.83
N GLU A 382 33.95 -24.20 -28.16
CA GLU A 382 34.56 -22.86 -28.33
C GLU A 382 35.20 -22.32 -27.04
N ALA A 383 34.66 -22.65 -25.86
CA ALA A 383 35.21 -22.21 -24.58
C ALA A 383 36.43 -23.01 -24.12
N MET A 384 36.64 -24.21 -24.70
CA MET A 384 37.76 -25.10 -24.40
C MET A 384 38.93 -24.94 -25.38
N ALA A 385 38.70 -24.29 -26.52
CA ALA A 385 39.70 -23.91 -27.52
C ALA A 385 40.24 -22.51 -27.22
#